data_AF-A0A7J4NZM5-F1
#
_entry.id   AF-A0A7J4NZM5-F1
#
_cell.length_a   1.000
_cell.length_b   1.000
_cell.length_c   1.000
_cell.angle_alpha   90.00
_cell.angle_beta   90.00
_cell.angle_gamma   90.00
#
_symmetry.space_group_name_H-M   'P 1'
#
loop_
_entity.id
_entity.type
_entity.pdbx_description
1 polymer ?
#
loop_
_entity_poly.entity_id
_entity_poly.type
_entity_poly.pdbx_seq_one_letter_code
_entity_poly.pdbx_strand_id
1 'polypeptide(L)' 'MPLCEICGMDVQELHDCKECGAKYCSECGDTKKCLCYDCLGWNDEEIDEEYGEEEWEQDDLN' A
#
# COMPACT_ATOMS: atom_id res chain seq x y z
N MET A 1 16.01 12.69 19.82
CA MET A 1 14.80 12.03 19.32
C MET A 1 15.04 11.77 17.85
N PRO A 2 14.65 10.61 17.32
CA PRO A 2 14.79 10.34 15.89
C PRO A 2 13.81 11.22 15.08
N LEU A 3 14.23 11.63 13.88
CA LEU A 3 13.47 12.52 12.98
C LEU A 3 12.70 11.70 11.94
N CYS A 4 11.39 11.89 11.84
CA CYS A 4 10.59 11.28 10.77
C CYS A 4 10.95 11.91 9.42
N GLU A 5 11.37 11.10 8.45
CA GLU A 5 11.75 11.55 7.11
C GLU A 5 10.52 11.92 6.25
N ILE A 6 9.32 11.50 6.66
CA ILE A 6 8.06 11.78 5.96
C ILE A 6 7.47 13.14 6.37
N CYS A 7 7.36 13.41 7.67
CA CYS A 7 6.74 14.66 8.18
C CYS A 7 7.73 15.69 8.72
N GLY A 8 9.02 15.34 8.88
CA GLY A 8 10.05 16.23 9.38
C GLY A 8 9.92 16.59 10.86
N MET A 9 9.19 15.79 11.65
CA MET A 9 9.01 16.01 13.10
C MET A 9 9.87 15.04 13.92
N ASP A 10 10.40 15.53 15.04
CA ASP A 10 11.02 14.70 16.07
C ASP A 10 9.96 13.82 16.76
N VAL A 11 10.18 12.51 16.76
CA VAL A 11 9.25 11.53 17.34
C VAL A 11 9.97 10.58 18.29
N GLN A 12 9.21 9.75 19.01
CA GLN A 12 9.79 8.77 19.95
C GLN A 12 10.30 7.52 19.26
N GLU A 13 9.59 7.06 18.22
CA GLU A 13 9.87 5.80 17.53
C GLU A 13 9.73 6.02 16.02
N LEU A 14 10.64 5.39 15.27
CA LEU A 14 10.59 5.32 13.83
C LEU A 14 10.59 3.87 13.37
N HIS A 15 9.93 3.64 12.25
CA HIS A 15 9.83 2.39 11.53
C HIS A 15 10.50 2.56 10.17
N ASP A 16 11.09 1.49 9.65
CA ASP A 16 11.76 1.49 8.35
C ASP A 16 10.80 0.96 7.29
N CYS A 17 10.57 1.75 6.22
CA CYS A 17 9.76 1.32 5.09
C CYS A 17 10.49 0.21 4.33
N LYS A 18 9.85 -0.95 4.13
CA LYS A 18 10.46 -2.10 3.45
C LYS A 18 10.71 -1.87 1.94
N GLU A 19 9.99 -0.93 1.31
CA GLU A 19 10.09 -0.65 -0.13
C GLU A 19 11.14 0.41 -0.44
N CYS A 20 11.05 1.58 0.21
CA CYS A 20 11.94 2.71 -0.08
C CYS A 20 13.05 2.93 0.95
N GLY A 21 12.99 2.24 2.10
CA GLY A 21 13.97 2.39 3.18
C GLY A 21 13.81 3.65 4.04
N ALA A 22 12.79 4.48 3.79
CA ALA A 22 12.57 5.71 4.55
C ALA A 22 12.16 5.42 6.00
N LYS A 23 12.63 6.23 6.94
CA LYS A 23 12.27 6.16 8.36
C LYS A 23 11.04 7.02 8.64
N TYR A 24 9.95 6.38 9.06
CA TYR A 24 8.65 7.02 9.27
C TYR A 24 8.12 6.80 10.70
N CYS A 25 7.32 7.74 11.22
CA CYS A 25 6.65 7.58 12.51
C CYS A 25 5.33 6.80 12.35
N SER A 26 4.76 6.29 13.44
CA SER A 26 3.51 5.51 13.42
C SER A 26 2.31 6.24 12.80
N GLU A 27 2.36 7.57 12.70
CA GLU A 27 1.32 8.40 12.07
C GLU A 27 1.55 8.63 10.57
N CYS A 28 2.72 8.28 10.03
CA CYS A 28 3.15 8.52 8.64
C CYS A 28 3.31 7.25 7.81
N GLY A 29 2.83 6.12 8.32
CA GLY A 29 2.84 4.83 7.63
C GLY A 29 2.13 3.75 8.42
N ASP A 30 2.01 2.57 7.82
CA ASP A 30 1.40 1.40 8.43
C ASP A 30 2.51 0.52 9.02
N THR A 31 2.57 0.45 10.35
CA THR A 31 3.56 -0.36 11.09
C THR A 31 3.32 -1.87 10.98
N LYS A 32 2.11 -2.30 10.62
CA LYS A 32 1.82 -3.73 10.35
C LYS A 32 2.35 -4.15 8.99
N LYS A 33 2.26 -3.26 8.00
CA LYS A 33 2.77 -3.51 6.64
C LYS A 33 4.24 -3.13 6.45
N CYS A 34 4.83 -2.42 7.42
CA CYS A 34 6.16 -1.80 7.33
C CYS A 34 6.30 -0.89 6.10
N LEU A 35 5.28 -0.08 5.82
CA LEU A 35 5.24 0.81 4.65
C LEU A 35 4.93 2.25 5.08
N CYS A 36 5.67 3.22 4.53
CA CYS A 36 5.29 4.64 4.63
C CYS A 36 4.07 4.95 3.75
N TYR A 37 3.38 6.07 4.01
CA TYR A 37 2.22 6.46 3.22
C TYR A 37 2.49 6.64 1.72
N ASP A 38 3.68 7.13 1.36
CA ASP A 38 4.05 7.29 -0.05
C ASP A 38 4.05 5.93 -0.78
N CYS A 39 4.52 4.87 -0.13
CA CYS A 39 4.51 3.53 -0.69
C CYS A 39 3.15 2.82 -0.56
N LEU A 40 2.36 3.15 0.46
CA LEU A 40 1.01 2.60 0.63
C LEU A 40 0.07 3.03 -0.49
N GLY A 41 0.13 4.29 -0.92
CA GLY A 41 -0.71 4.82 -2.00
C GLY A 41 -0.39 4.27 -3.38
N TRP A 42 0.74 3.57 -3.55
CA TRP A 42 1.12 2.92 -4.81
C TRP A 42 0.75 1.43 -4.81
N ASN A 43 0.25 0.89 -3.68
CA ASN A 43 -0.11 -0.52 -3.53
C ASN A 43 -1.63 -0.75 -3.58
N ASP A 44 -2.38 0.12 -4.26
CA ASP A 44 -3.77 -0.13 -4.68
C ASP A 44 -3.85 -1.10 -5.88
N GLU A 45 -2.74 -1.76 -6.24
CA GLU A 45 -2.70 -2.90 -7.18
C GLU A 45 -2.94 -4.26 -6.49
N GLU A 46 -3.96 -4.32 -5.63
CA GLU A 46 -4.72 -5.57 -5.41
C GLU A 46 -6.21 -5.25 -5.60
N ILE A 47 -6.55 -4.65 -6.75
CA ILE A 47 -7.82 -5.01 -7.38
C ILE A 47 -7.62 -6.47 -7.78
N ASP A 48 -8.10 -7.35 -6.93
CA ASP A 48 -8.41 -8.74 -7.25
C ASP A 48 -9.45 -8.72 -8.38
N GLU A 49 -8.98 -8.51 -9.61
CA GLU A 49 -9.74 -8.73 -10.84
C GLU A 49 -9.94 -10.25 -11.01
N GLU A 50 -10.61 -10.90 -10.06
CA GLU A 50 -11.43 -12.08 -10.34
C GLU A 50 -12.69 -11.61 -11.09
N TYR A 51 -12.49 -10.92 -12.23
CA TYR A 51 -13.51 -10.78 -13.25
C TYR A 51 -13.51 -12.11 -14.02
N GLY A 52 -14.09 -13.12 -13.37
CA GLY A 52 -14.37 -14.42 -13.98
C GLY A 52 -15.12 -14.19 -15.30
N GLU A 53 -14.44 -14.56 -16.37
CA GLU A 53 -14.82 -14.54 -17.78
C GLU A 53 -16.33 -14.78 -17.99
N GLU A 54 -17.00 -13.81 -18.62
CA GLU A 54 -18.38 -13.92 -19.09
C GLU A 54 -18.51 -15.01 -20.15
N GLU A 55 -18.93 -16.22 -19.78
CA GLU A 55 -19.40 -17.23 -20.73
C GLU A 55 -20.92 -17.10 -20.92
N TRP A 56 -21.35 -16.05 -21.64
CA TRP A 56 -22.70 -16.03 -22.22
C TRP A 56 -22.68 -16.91 -23.46
N GLU A 57 -22.92 -18.20 -23.27
CA GLU A 57 -23.27 -19.15 -24.34
C GLU A 57 -24.48 -18.58 -25.10
N GLN A 58 -24.20 -17.90 -26.21
CA GLN A 58 -25.19 -17.44 -27.16
C GLN A 58 -25.68 -18.67 -27.92
N ASP A 59 -26.63 -19.40 -27.33
CA ASP A 59 -27.27 -20.56 -27.95
C ASP A 59 -27.90 -20.14 -29.29
N ASP A 60 -27.34 -20.72 -30.34
CA ASP A 60 -27.60 -20.55 -31.75
C ASP A 60 -29.09 -20.37 -32.11
N LEU A 61 -29.41 -19.21 -32.68
CA LEU A 61 -30.60 -19.05 -33.51
C LEU A 61 -30.34 -19.74 -34.86
N ASN A 62 -30.80 -20.99 -35.02
CA ASN A 62 -31.16 -21.54 -36.33
C ASN A 62 -32.29 -22.58 -36.29
#